data_AF-A0A8T7DIG5-F1
#
_entry.id   AF-A0A8T7DIG5-F1
#
_cell.length_a   1.000
_cell.length_b   1.000
_cell.length_c   1.000
_cell.angle_alpha   90.00
_cell.angle_beta   90.00
_cell.angle_gamma   90.00
#
_symmetry.space_group_name_H-M   'P 1'
#
loop_
_entity.id
_entity.type
_entity.pdbx_description
1 polymer ?
#
loop_
_entity_poly.entity_id
_entity_poly.type
_entity_poly.pdbx_seq_one_letter_code
_entity_poly.pdbx_strand_id
1 'polypeptide(L)' 'DRVTRDWMGLALLPQAGVAMGMALVASNQFPEYKHTLLTIVISSTVFFEVVGPVFTRAAIRHAES' A
#
# COMPACT_ATOMS: atom_id res chain seq x y z
N ASP A 1 18.13 -6.54 -14.24
CA ASP A 1 17.73 -5.87 -15.50
C ASP A 1 17.32 -4.42 -15.22
N ARG A 2 17.70 -3.46 -16.08
CA ARG A 2 17.41 -2.03 -15.86
C ARG A 2 15.90 -1.75 -15.86
N VAL A 3 15.16 -2.48 -16.69
CA VAL A 3 13.69 -2.38 -16.78
C VAL A 3 13.06 -2.80 -15.45
N THR A 4 13.41 -3.95 -14.89
CA THR A 4 12.87 -4.40 -13.59
C THR A 4 13.13 -3.38 -12.47
N ARG A 5 14.30 -2.73 -12.47
CA ARG A 5 14.66 -1.73 -11.45
C ARG A 5 13.82 -0.46 -11.54
N ASP A 6 13.51 -0.01 -12.74
CA ASP A 6 12.77 1.24 -12.97
C ASP A 6 11.26 1.07 -12.67
N TRP A 7 10.67 -0.09 -12.99
CA TRP A 7 9.25 -0.38 -12.71
C TRP A 7 9.00 -0.74 -11.23
N MET A 8 10.00 -1.24 -10.51
CA MET A 8 9.88 -1.50 -9.06
C MET A 8 9.64 -0.24 -8.24
N GLY A 9 10.28 0.88 -8.59
CA GLY A 9 10.07 2.15 -7.88
C GLY A 9 8.63 2.65 -8.00
N LEU A 10 8.01 2.45 -9.16
CA LEU A 10 6.59 2.77 -9.40
C LEU A 10 5.65 1.81 -8.66
N ALA A 11 5.98 0.52 -8.59
CA ALA A 11 5.19 -0.46 -7.84
C ALA A 11 5.25 -0.23 -6.31
N LEU A 12 6.30 0.43 -5.82
CA LEU A 12 6.51 0.79 -4.42
C LEU A 12 6.08 2.22 -4.09
N LEU A 13 5.46 2.94 -5.04
CA LEU A 13 4.96 4.29 -4.79
C LEU A 13 3.92 4.24 -3.66
N PRO A 14 4.04 5.07 -2.61
CA PRO A 14 3.12 5.03 -1.48
C PRO A 14 1.70 5.42 -1.92
N GLN A 15 0.82 4.41 -2.01
CA GLN A 15 -0.62 4.58 -2.27
C GLN A 15 -1.38 5.12 -1.07
N ALA A 16 -0.73 5.22 0.09
CA ALA A 16 -1.32 5.66 1.37
C ALA A 16 -2.11 6.97 1.24
N GLY A 17 -1.59 7.96 0.51
CA GLY A 17 -2.23 9.26 0.39
C GLY A 17 -3.61 9.20 -0.29
N VAL A 18 -3.72 8.46 -1.39
CA VAL A 18 -4.99 8.29 -2.12
C VAL A 18 -5.97 7.45 -1.30
N ALA A 19 -5.51 6.34 -0.72
CA ALA A 19 -6.34 5.48 0.12
C ALA A 19 -6.91 6.23 1.33
N MET A 20 -6.07 7.00 2.03
CA MET A 20 -6.49 7.82 3.18
C MET A 20 -7.45 8.94 2.78
N GLY A 21 -7.21 9.60 1.63
CA GLY A 21 -8.13 10.63 1.11
C GLY A 21 -9.53 10.07 0.82
N MET A 22 -9.59 8.91 0.17
CA MET A 22 -10.86 8.21 -0.11
C MET A 22 -11.56 7.77 1.18
N ALA A 23 -10.79 7.28 2.15
CA ALA A 23 -11.32 6.86 3.45
C ALA A 23 -11.90 8.04 4.24
N LEU A 24 -11.26 9.21 4.19
CA LEU A 24 -11.76 10.44 4.83
C LEU A 24 -13.06 10.93 4.18
N VAL A 25 -13.16 10.90 2.85
CA VAL A 25 -14.41 11.23 2.15
C VAL A 25 -15.52 10.26 2.53
N ALA A 26 -15.25 8.95 2.49
CA ALA A 26 -16.23 7.93 2.85
C ALA A 26 -16.67 8.03 4.32
N SER A 27 -15.75 8.30 5.23
CA SER A 27 -16.06 8.43 6.66
C SER A 27 -16.79 9.74 7.02
N ASN A 28 -16.67 10.79 6.21
CA ASN A 28 -17.55 11.96 6.30
C ASN A 28 -18.96 11.66 5.78
N GLN A 29 -19.08 10.85 4.73
CA GLN A 29 -20.38 10.49 4.16
C GLN A 29 -21.13 9.44 5.00
N PHE A 30 -20.40 8.57 5.69
CA PHE A 30 -20.95 7.54 6.58
C PHE A 30 -20.34 7.67 8.00
N PRO A 31 -20.78 8.66 8.80
CA PRO A 31 -20.17 8.95 10.10
C PRO A 31 -20.23 7.77 11.08
N GLU A 32 -21.27 6.95 10.99
CA GLU A 32 -21.46 5.75 11.81
C GLU A 32 -20.36 4.69 11.61
N TYR A 33 -19.76 4.63 10.41
CA TYR A 33 -18.67 3.70 10.09
C TYR A 33 -17.30 4.36 10.10
N LYS A 34 -17.19 5.64 10.48
CA LYS A 34 -15.94 6.42 10.39
C LYS A 34 -14.75 5.70 11.01
N HIS A 35 -14.92 5.20 12.23
CA HIS A 35 -13.84 4.55 12.94
C HIS A 35 -13.43 3.24 12.24
N THR A 36 -14.40 2.43 11.82
CA THR A 36 -14.16 1.18 11.10
C THR A 36 -13.45 1.42 9.77
N LEU A 37 -13.91 2.38 8.97
CA LEU A 37 -13.32 2.73 7.68
C LEU A 37 -11.86 3.17 7.81
N LEU A 38 -11.60 4.11 8.71
CA LEU A 38 -10.25 4.61 8.94
C LEU A 38 -9.34 3.51 9.50
N THR A 39 -9.82 2.70 10.44
CA THR A 39 -9.05 1.59 11.01
C THR A 39 -8.67 0.56 9.95
N ILE A 40 -9.61 0.13 9.11
CA ILE A 40 -9.33 -0.84 8.04
C ILE A 40 -8.31 -0.24 7.06
N VAL A 41 -8.53 0.99 6.60
CA VAL A 41 -7.66 1.60 5.59
C VAL A 41 -6.25 1.83 6.12
N ILE A 42 -6.11 2.35 7.34
CA ILE A 42 -4.79 2.56 7.97
C ILE A 42 -4.08 1.22 8.15
N SER A 43 -4.77 0.23 8.73
CA SER A 43 -4.16 -1.08 9.00
C SER A 43 -3.74 -1.79 7.72
N SER A 44 -4.58 -1.79 6.68
CA SER A 44 -4.22 -2.38 5.39
C SER A 44 -3.07 -1.64 4.72
N THR A 45 -3.05 -0.31 4.79
CA THR A 45 -1.98 0.51 4.20
C THR A 45 -0.65 0.18 4.85
N VAL A 46 -0.58 0.20 6.18
CA VAL A 46 0.64 -0.15 6.93
C VAL A 46 1.06 -1.59 6.62
N PHE A 47 0.10 -2.52 6.60
CA PHE A 47 0.39 -3.92 6.28
C PHE A 47 1.04 -4.03 4.90
N PHE A 48 0.46 -3.47 3.84
CA PHE A 48 1.00 -3.59 2.49
C PHE A 48 2.30 -2.81 2.27
N GLU A 49 2.50 -1.67 2.95
CA GLU A 49 3.75 -0.92 2.88
C GLU A 49 4.92 -1.63 3.58
N VAL A 50 4.65 -2.44 4.61
CA VAL A 50 5.66 -3.28 5.26
C VAL A 50 5.89 -4.57 4.46
N VAL A 51 4.81 -5.20 4.03
CA VAL A 51 4.82 -6.53 3.44
C VAL A 51 5.29 -6.51 1.97
N GLY A 52 4.88 -5.50 1.20
CA GLY A 52 5.23 -5.34 -0.21
C GLY A 52 6.74 -5.36 -0.47
N PRO A 53 7.56 -4.53 0.23
CA PRO A 53 9.01 -4.54 0.08
C PRO A 53 9.68 -5.87 0.46
N VAL A 54 9.15 -6.56 1.47
CA VAL A 54 9.68 -7.87 1.92
C VAL A 54 9.50 -8.91 0.82
N PHE A 55 8.29 -9.04 0.28
CA PHE A 55 8.02 -9.98 -0.81
C PHE A 55 8.73 -9.59 -2.10
N THR A 56 8.81 -8.30 -2.41
CA THR A 56 9.57 -7.80 -3.58
C THR A 56 11.04 -8.20 -3.47
N ARG A 57 11.67 -8.00 -2.30
CA ARG A 57 13.07 -8.39 -2.07
C ARG A 57 13.29 -9.90 -2.16
N ALA A 58 12.36 -10.70 -1.65
CA ALA A 58 12.42 -12.15 -1.75
C ALA A 58 12.31 -12.62 -3.22
N ALA A 59 11.40 -12.04 -4.00
CA ALA A 59 11.21 -12.37 -5.40
C ALA A 59 12.46 -12.06 -6.24
N ILE A 60 13.09 -10.89 -6.04
CA ILE A 60 14.34 -10.54 -6.73
C ILE A 60 15.44 -11.54 -6.39
N ARG A 61 15.63 -11.84 -5.10
CA ARG A 61 16.68 -12.79 -4.66
C ARG A 61 16.49 -14.17 -5.26
N HIS A 62 15.24 -14.61 -5.44
CA HIS A 62 14.96 -15.89 -6.09
C HIS A 62 15.21 -15.85 -7.60
N ALA A 63 14.88 -14.73 -8.28
CA ALA A 63 15.11 -14.56 -9.71
C ALA A 63 16.60 -14.41 -10.09
N GLU A 64 17.45 -14.01 -9.13
CA GLU A 64 18.91 -13.93 -9.29
C GLU A 64 19.64 -15.24 -8.94
N SER A 65 18.92 -16.25 -8.42
CA SER A 65 19.43 -17.61 -8.14
C SER A 65 19.23 -18.55 -9.32
#